data_AF-A0A7H0GZ28-F1
#
_entry.id   AF-A0A7H0GZ28-F1
#
_cell.length_a   1.000
_cell.length_b   1.000
_cell.length_c   1.000
_cell.angle_alpha   90.00
_cell.angle_beta   90.00
_cell.angle_gamma   90.00
#
_symmetry.space_group_name_H-M   'P 1'
#
loop_
_entity.id
_entity.type
_entity.pdbx_description
1 polymer ?
#
loop_
_entity_poly.entity_id
_entity_poly.type
_entity_poly.pdbx_seq_one_letter_code
_entity_poly.pdbx_strand_id
1 'polypeptide(L)'
;MSDTHKDLQQALEQFWSYMARRQGGTVLVEELKLNFWDDDHDTMERRRYRSDLHRATISEIEKQNGGWGDVSGIDLLLEAITADYLHEDVLYECLETLKPARRTILLERGLLSPLYHTRYLAAEHVAHYVIPHRTELMEFLICHDDHKLVSRYALNTLSDLHPAKAVEYALPRLTDEDAYMRLASVLALQAAGHSLPAELVAALRTDSNEYVREAATELVVAKQ
;
A
#
# COMPACT_ATOMS: atom_id res chain seq x y z
N MET A 1 19.50 -18.02 -20.82
CA MET A 1 18.30 -17.68 -20.04
C MET A 1 17.77 -16.39 -20.63
N SER A 2 16.47 -16.30 -20.90
CA SER A 2 15.88 -15.19 -21.65
C SER A 2 16.14 -13.86 -20.94
N ASP A 3 16.69 -12.89 -21.67
CA ASP A 3 17.09 -11.55 -21.17
C ASP A 3 15.89 -10.59 -21.09
N THR A 4 14.67 -11.12 -20.87
CA THR A 4 13.40 -10.44 -21.16
C THR A 4 13.23 -9.15 -20.35
N HIS A 5 13.66 -9.16 -19.09
CA HIS A 5 13.37 -8.11 -18.10
C HIS A 5 14.61 -7.31 -17.67
N LYS A 6 15.72 -7.45 -18.40
CA LYS A 6 17.03 -6.94 -17.99
C LYS A 6 17.06 -5.44 -17.73
N ASP A 7 16.35 -4.65 -18.53
CA ASP A 7 16.39 -3.20 -18.39
C ASP A 7 15.86 -2.75 -17.01
N LEU A 8 14.73 -3.32 -16.58
CA LEU A 8 14.12 -3.02 -15.28
C LEU A 8 14.93 -3.62 -14.14
N GLN A 9 15.41 -4.86 -14.31
CA GLN A 9 16.31 -5.48 -13.33
C GLN A 9 17.57 -4.63 -13.10
N GLN A 10 18.22 -4.17 -14.18
CA GLN A 10 19.42 -3.36 -14.10
C GLN A 10 19.14 -1.99 -13.47
N ALA A 11 18.02 -1.35 -13.80
CA ALA A 11 17.63 -0.07 -13.21
C ALA A 11 17.40 -0.20 -11.69
N LEU A 12 16.72 -1.27 -11.27
CA LEU A 12 16.51 -1.60 -9.85
C LEU A 12 17.84 -1.88 -9.14
N GLU A 13 18.72 -2.71 -9.72
CA GLU A 13 20.04 -3.00 -9.15
C GLU A 13 20.85 -1.72 -8.92
N GLN A 14 20.81 -0.79 -9.88
CA GLN A 14 21.49 0.51 -9.76
C GLN A 14 20.86 1.40 -8.69
N PHE A 15 19.53 1.48 -8.64
CA PHE A 15 18.80 2.25 -7.64
C PHE A 15 19.09 1.73 -6.22
N TRP A 16 18.95 0.42 -5.99
CA TRP A 16 19.18 -0.18 -4.68
C TRP A 16 20.65 -0.11 -4.27
N SER A 17 21.59 -0.26 -5.20
CA SER A 17 23.01 -0.06 -4.92
C SER A 17 23.30 1.38 -4.49
N TYR A 18 22.64 2.35 -5.11
CA TYR A 18 22.74 3.76 -4.69
C TYR A 18 22.18 3.96 -3.27
N MET A 19 20.98 3.44 -2.99
CA MET A 19 20.37 3.56 -1.65
C MET A 19 21.19 2.87 -0.57
N ALA A 20 21.73 1.68 -0.83
CA ALA A 20 22.59 0.97 0.10
C ALA A 20 23.87 1.76 0.42
N ARG A 21 24.52 2.36 -0.59
CA ARG A 21 25.69 3.23 -0.39
C ARG A 21 25.35 4.46 0.47
N ARG A 22 24.18 5.05 0.23
CA ARG A 22 23.69 6.23 0.98
C ARG A 22 23.48 5.90 2.47
N GLN A 23 23.04 4.68 2.78
CA GLN A 23 22.86 4.20 4.16
C GLN A 23 24.14 3.61 4.78
N GLY A 24 25.32 3.97 4.27
CA GLY A 24 26.61 3.53 4.81
C GLY A 24 27.13 2.20 4.29
N GLY A 25 26.47 1.58 3.31
CA GLY A 25 26.98 0.44 2.53
C GLY A 25 27.12 -0.89 3.27
N THR A 26 26.62 -0.99 4.50
CA THR A 26 26.74 -2.18 5.35
C THR A 26 25.48 -3.05 5.37
N VAL A 27 24.35 -2.52 4.91
CA VAL A 27 23.06 -3.23 4.86
C VAL A 27 22.95 -4.00 3.55
N LEU A 28 22.53 -5.28 3.62
CA LEU A 28 22.23 -6.07 2.44
C LEU A 28 21.03 -5.48 1.68
N VAL A 29 21.05 -5.50 0.35
CA VAL A 29 19.98 -4.91 -0.47
C VAL A 29 18.63 -5.56 -0.18
N GLU A 30 18.61 -6.86 0.07
CA GLU A 30 17.40 -7.61 0.40
C GLU A 30 16.81 -7.16 1.75
N GLU A 31 17.64 -6.87 2.74
CA GLU A 31 17.21 -6.35 4.04
C GLU A 31 16.75 -4.88 3.92
N LEU A 32 17.45 -4.10 3.10
CA LEU A 32 17.10 -2.71 2.80
C LEU A 32 15.70 -2.59 2.23
N LYS A 33 15.32 -3.46 1.27
CA LYS A 33 14.00 -3.43 0.63
C LYS A 33 12.86 -3.64 1.62
N LEU A 34 13.04 -4.53 2.60
CA LEU A 34 12.00 -4.90 3.58
C LEU A 34 11.65 -3.77 4.54
N ASN A 35 12.64 -2.98 4.93
CA ASN A 35 12.49 -1.82 5.83
C ASN A 35 12.89 -0.53 5.12
N PHE A 36 12.57 -0.42 3.84
CA PHE A 36 13.04 0.68 3.03
C PHE A 36 12.47 2.00 3.55
N TRP A 37 13.33 2.98 3.70
CA TRP A 37 12.92 4.33 4.02
C TRP A 37 13.78 5.29 3.21
N ASP A 38 13.13 6.24 2.55
CA ASP A 38 13.78 7.27 1.76
C ASP A 38 13.54 8.64 2.44
N ASP A 39 14.61 9.41 2.58
CA ASP A 39 14.58 10.78 3.12
C ASP A 39 14.20 11.82 2.04
N ASP A 40 13.84 11.33 0.85
CA ASP A 40 13.48 12.08 -0.34
C ASP A 40 14.54 13.08 -0.82
N HIS A 41 15.80 12.89 -0.44
CA HIS A 41 16.79 13.93 -0.66
C HIS A 41 17.10 14.13 -2.14
N ASP A 42 16.76 15.33 -2.62
CA ASP A 42 16.79 15.66 -4.02
C ASP A 42 18.21 15.96 -4.54
N THR A 43 18.88 14.92 -5.04
CA THR A 43 20.21 15.01 -5.67
C THR A 43 20.14 14.71 -7.15
N MET A 44 21.09 15.25 -7.92
CA MET A 44 21.19 14.97 -9.36
C MET A 44 21.35 13.46 -9.64
N GLU A 45 22.11 12.75 -8.82
CA GLU A 45 22.29 11.30 -8.95
C GLU A 45 20.99 10.54 -8.67
N ARG A 46 20.25 10.92 -7.62
CA ARG A 46 18.94 10.33 -7.31
C ARG A 46 17.94 10.55 -8.44
N ARG A 47 17.83 11.77 -8.97
CA ARG A 47 16.96 12.09 -10.11
C ARG A 47 17.29 11.22 -11.33
N ARG A 48 18.57 10.98 -11.60
CA ARG A 48 19.02 10.09 -12.68
C ARG A 48 18.49 8.67 -12.46
N TYR A 49 18.73 8.08 -11.28
CA TYR A 49 18.27 6.72 -11.00
C TYR A 49 16.74 6.57 -11.00
N ARG A 50 16.00 7.56 -10.49
CA ARG A 50 14.53 7.58 -10.60
C ARG A 50 14.07 7.66 -12.06
N SER A 51 14.68 8.51 -12.87
CA SER A 51 14.36 8.63 -14.30
C SER A 51 14.68 7.34 -15.07
N ASP A 52 15.79 6.69 -14.76
CA ASP A 52 16.17 5.41 -15.36
C ASP A 52 15.21 4.29 -14.96
N LEU A 53 14.82 4.24 -13.68
CA LEU A 53 13.80 3.31 -13.17
C LEU A 53 12.46 3.51 -13.88
N HIS A 54 11.96 4.74 -13.95
CA HIS A 54 10.69 5.06 -14.61
C HIS A 54 10.68 4.66 -16.10
N ARG A 55 11.78 4.94 -16.82
CA ARG A 55 11.92 4.54 -18.23
C ARG A 55 11.92 3.02 -18.40
N ALA A 56 12.58 2.29 -17.51
CA ALA A 56 12.61 0.83 -17.54
C ALA A 56 11.25 0.21 -17.17
N THR A 57 10.52 0.83 -16.23
CA THR A 57 9.13 0.49 -15.89
C THR A 57 8.23 0.56 -17.13
N ILE A 58 8.26 1.67 -17.87
CA ILE A 58 7.45 1.83 -19.10
C ILE A 58 7.76 0.71 -20.10
N SER A 59 9.05 0.43 -20.33
CA SER A 59 9.45 -0.65 -21.25
C SER A 59 8.95 -2.02 -20.79
N GLU A 60 8.98 -2.31 -19.48
CA GLU A 60 8.46 -3.57 -18.95
C GLU A 60 6.94 -3.67 -19.10
N ILE A 61 6.20 -2.59 -18.83
CA ILE A 61 4.75 -2.51 -19.08
C ILE A 61 4.43 -2.80 -20.55
N GLU A 62 5.18 -2.23 -21.50
CA GLU A 62 5.02 -2.51 -22.93
C GLU A 62 5.21 -3.99 -23.25
N LYS A 63 6.22 -4.64 -22.66
CA LYS A 63 6.44 -6.10 -22.81
C LYS A 63 5.27 -6.91 -22.23
N GLN A 64 4.79 -6.56 -21.04
CA GLN A 64 3.63 -7.20 -20.40
C GLN A 64 2.37 -7.08 -21.26
N ASN A 65 2.12 -5.89 -21.79
CA ASN A 65 0.98 -5.58 -22.66
C ASN A 65 1.08 -6.22 -24.05
N GLY A 66 2.29 -6.38 -24.56
CA GLY A 66 2.59 -7.02 -25.85
C GLY A 66 2.54 -8.55 -25.81
N GLY A 67 2.40 -9.15 -24.62
CA GLY A 67 2.39 -10.61 -24.47
C GLY A 67 3.77 -11.25 -24.41
N TRP A 68 4.82 -10.44 -24.31
CA TRP A 68 6.22 -10.88 -24.20
C TRP A 68 6.67 -11.01 -22.74
N GLY A 69 5.93 -10.41 -21.81
CA GLY A 69 6.21 -10.44 -20.38
C GLY A 69 5.59 -11.63 -19.64
N ASP A 70 6.21 -12.00 -18.53
CA ASP A 70 5.76 -13.03 -17.59
C ASP A 70 5.61 -12.48 -16.16
N VAL A 71 5.39 -13.38 -15.20
CA VAL A 71 5.17 -13.01 -13.80
C VAL A 71 6.43 -12.42 -13.15
N SER A 72 7.64 -12.80 -13.58
CA SER A 72 8.87 -12.22 -13.05
C SER A 72 9.00 -10.74 -13.43
N GLY A 73 8.54 -10.35 -14.62
CA GLY A 73 8.42 -8.94 -14.98
C GLY A 73 7.42 -8.17 -14.11
N ILE A 74 6.29 -8.79 -13.74
CA ILE A 74 5.34 -8.21 -12.78
C ILE A 74 5.99 -8.04 -11.39
N ASP A 75 6.75 -9.03 -10.93
CA ASP A 75 7.45 -8.94 -9.62
C ASP A 75 8.47 -7.79 -9.60
N LEU A 76 9.16 -7.55 -10.72
CA LEU A 76 10.05 -6.39 -10.85
C LEU A 76 9.29 -5.06 -10.84
N LEU A 77 8.11 -4.98 -11.46
CA LEU A 77 7.25 -3.79 -11.38
C LEU A 77 6.80 -3.53 -9.92
N LEU A 78 6.46 -4.57 -9.17
CA LEU A 78 6.11 -4.46 -7.75
C LEU A 78 7.29 -3.97 -6.89
N GLU A 79 8.51 -4.42 -7.19
CA GLU A 79 9.71 -3.91 -6.55
C GLU A 79 9.95 -2.43 -6.90
N ALA A 80 9.74 -2.04 -8.16
CA ALA A 80 9.85 -0.66 -8.60
C ALA A 80 8.83 0.26 -7.93
N ILE A 81 7.61 -0.23 -7.66
CA ILE A 81 6.62 0.48 -6.83
C ILE A 81 7.15 0.73 -5.42
N THR A 82 7.83 -0.24 -4.80
CA THR A 82 8.49 -0.02 -3.50
C THR A 82 9.63 0.99 -3.60
N ALA A 83 10.43 0.96 -4.67
CA ALA A 83 11.52 1.90 -4.87
C ALA A 83 11.04 3.36 -5.03
N ASP A 84 9.84 3.56 -5.57
CA ASP A 84 9.25 4.87 -5.85
C ASP A 84 8.06 5.21 -4.93
N TYR A 85 7.95 4.55 -3.77
CA TYR A 85 6.76 4.61 -2.91
C TYR A 85 6.34 6.02 -2.43
N LEU A 86 7.29 6.96 -2.38
CA LEU A 86 7.03 8.35 -1.96
C LEU A 86 6.35 9.19 -3.04
N HIS A 87 6.58 8.86 -4.31
CA HIS A 87 6.09 9.66 -5.45
C HIS A 87 4.98 8.93 -6.21
N GLU A 88 4.92 7.61 -6.09
CA GLU A 88 3.90 6.75 -6.70
C GLU A 88 3.84 6.84 -8.23
N ASP A 89 4.80 7.51 -8.89
CA ASP A 89 4.84 7.68 -10.34
C ASP A 89 4.83 6.30 -11.03
N VAL A 90 5.66 5.38 -10.55
CA VAL A 90 5.72 3.98 -11.05
C VAL A 90 4.39 3.25 -10.83
N LEU A 91 3.72 3.47 -9.70
CA LEU A 91 2.44 2.84 -9.40
C LEU A 91 1.35 3.34 -10.36
N TYR A 92 1.21 4.67 -10.51
CA TYR A 92 0.23 5.25 -11.41
C TYR A 92 0.47 4.83 -12.86
N GLU A 93 1.73 4.84 -13.32
CA GLU A 93 2.09 4.35 -14.65
C GLU A 93 1.62 2.88 -14.84
N CYS A 94 1.89 2.01 -13.87
CA CYS A 94 1.42 0.61 -13.92
C CYS A 94 -0.11 0.53 -13.96
N LEU A 95 -0.81 1.25 -13.09
CA LEU A 95 -2.26 1.18 -12.94
C LEU A 95 -3.02 1.76 -14.14
N GLU A 96 -2.47 2.79 -14.79
CA GLU A 96 -3.07 3.47 -15.93
C GLU A 96 -2.83 2.75 -17.25
N THR A 97 -1.65 2.15 -17.44
CA THR A 97 -1.22 1.67 -18.76
C THR A 97 -1.20 0.15 -18.91
N LEU A 98 -1.10 -0.63 -17.82
CA LEU A 98 -1.23 -2.09 -17.94
C LEU A 98 -2.64 -2.47 -18.41
N LYS A 99 -2.68 -3.38 -19.38
CA LYS A 99 -3.93 -4.01 -19.81
C LYS A 99 -4.60 -4.70 -18.63
N PRO A 100 -5.95 -4.77 -18.60
CA PRO A 100 -6.70 -5.27 -17.44
C PRO A 100 -6.19 -6.60 -16.89
N ALA A 101 -5.91 -7.59 -17.75
CA ALA A 101 -5.41 -8.89 -17.31
C ALA A 101 -4.06 -8.81 -16.57
N ARG A 102 -3.15 -7.93 -16.99
CA ARG A 102 -1.84 -7.75 -16.35
C ARG A 102 -1.94 -6.93 -15.07
N ARG A 103 -2.77 -5.88 -15.09
CA ARG A 103 -3.08 -5.07 -13.91
C ARG A 103 -3.73 -5.90 -12.80
N THR A 104 -4.60 -6.86 -13.17
CA THR A 104 -5.17 -7.78 -12.19
C THR A 104 -4.09 -8.60 -11.50
N ILE A 105 -3.18 -9.20 -12.27
CA ILE A 105 -2.05 -9.96 -11.71
C ILE A 105 -1.17 -9.07 -10.83
N LEU A 106 -0.86 -7.84 -11.28
CA LEU A 106 -0.09 -6.87 -10.50
C LEU A 106 -0.74 -6.60 -9.13
N LEU A 107 -2.02 -6.27 -9.10
CA LEU A 107 -2.72 -5.94 -7.85
C LEU A 107 -2.86 -7.15 -6.93
N GLU A 108 -3.25 -8.33 -7.45
CA GLU A 108 -3.36 -9.56 -6.65
C GLU A 108 -2.02 -9.93 -6.00
N ARG A 109 -0.93 -9.85 -6.77
CA ARG A 109 0.42 -10.14 -6.26
C ARG A 109 0.94 -9.03 -5.34
N GLY A 110 0.62 -7.78 -5.66
CA GLY A 110 1.02 -6.62 -4.87
C GLY A 110 0.46 -6.67 -3.45
N LEU A 111 -0.80 -7.08 -3.29
CA LEU A 111 -1.43 -7.31 -2.00
C LEU A 111 -0.76 -8.42 -1.17
N LEU A 112 -0.04 -9.34 -1.82
CA LEU A 112 0.67 -10.44 -1.18
C LEU A 112 2.20 -10.26 -1.24
N SER A 113 2.67 -9.06 -1.58
CA SER A 113 4.09 -8.75 -1.74
C SER A 113 4.86 -8.92 -0.42
N PRO A 114 6.10 -9.41 -0.43
CA PRO A 114 6.95 -9.37 0.76
C PRO A 114 7.29 -7.93 1.20
N LEU A 115 7.13 -6.94 0.31
CA LEU A 115 7.43 -5.54 0.57
C LEU A 115 6.17 -4.81 1.03
N TYR A 116 6.17 -4.29 2.26
CA TYR A 116 4.97 -3.66 2.83
C TYR A 116 4.55 -2.39 2.08
N HIS A 117 5.48 -1.66 1.45
CA HIS A 117 5.16 -0.50 0.61
C HIS A 117 4.25 -0.89 -0.54
N THR A 118 4.64 -1.92 -1.29
CA THR A 118 3.79 -2.49 -2.35
C THR A 118 2.44 -2.92 -1.80
N ARG A 119 2.38 -3.56 -0.63
CA ARG A 119 1.11 -4.05 -0.07
C ARG A 119 0.16 -2.91 0.27
N TYR A 120 0.59 -1.87 0.97
CA TYR A 120 -0.33 -0.79 1.34
C TYR A 120 -0.75 0.03 0.13
N LEU A 121 0.15 0.29 -0.82
CA LEU A 121 -0.18 0.98 -2.08
C LEU A 121 -1.18 0.16 -2.90
N ALA A 122 -0.97 -1.16 -3.01
CA ALA A 122 -1.95 -2.02 -3.65
C ALA A 122 -3.30 -2.00 -2.93
N ALA A 123 -3.31 -2.03 -1.59
CA ALA A 123 -4.53 -1.99 -0.79
C ALA A 123 -5.30 -0.66 -0.95
N GLU A 124 -4.59 0.47 -1.01
CA GLU A 124 -5.17 1.80 -1.23
C GLU A 124 -5.91 1.89 -2.57
N HIS A 125 -5.35 1.31 -3.64
CA HIS A 125 -5.89 1.48 -4.98
C HIS A 125 -6.86 0.38 -5.42
N VAL A 126 -6.84 -0.81 -4.80
CA VAL A 126 -7.61 -1.99 -5.27
C VAL A 126 -9.12 -1.74 -5.36
N ALA A 127 -9.67 -0.80 -4.58
CA ALA A 127 -11.09 -0.46 -4.61
C ALA A 127 -11.58 0.00 -5.99
N HIS A 128 -10.71 0.66 -6.77
CA HIS A 128 -11.01 1.19 -8.10
C HIS A 128 -11.04 0.12 -9.21
N TYR A 129 -10.63 -1.12 -8.90
CA TYR A 129 -10.46 -2.17 -9.90
C TYR A 129 -11.24 -3.43 -9.54
N VAL A 130 -11.82 -4.08 -10.56
CA VAL A 130 -12.49 -5.37 -10.40
C VAL A 130 -11.43 -6.46 -10.31
N ILE A 131 -10.96 -6.70 -9.08
CA ILE A 131 -9.94 -7.69 -8.74
C ILE A 131 -10.61 -8.89 -8.06
N PRO A 132 -10.36 -10.13 -8.51
CA PRO A 132 -10.85 -11.32 -7.84
C PRO A 132 -10.46 -11.34 -6.36
N HIS A 133 -11.38 -11.78 -5.51
CA HIS A 133 -11.15 -11.94 -4.06
C HIS A 133 -10.66 -10.69 -3.32
N ARG A 134 -10.81 -9.47 -3.89
CA ARG A 134 -10.28 -8.24 -3.28
C ARG A 134 -10.80 -8.00 -1.86
N THR A 135 -12.04 -8.38 -1.60
CA THR A 135 -12.67 -8.24 -0.28
C THR A 135 -12.01 -9.21 0.72
N GLU A 136 -11.87 -10.48 0.35
CA GLU A 136 -11.20 -11.50 1.17
C GLU A 136 -9.72 -11.18 1.41
N LEU A 137 -9.05 -10.58 0.42
CA LEU A 137 -7.67 -10.10 0.58
C LEU A 137 -7.58 -8.92 1.56
N MET A 138 -8.51 -7.96 1.53
CA MET A 138 -8.55 -6.89 2.54
C MET A 138 -8.74 -7.46 3.94
N GLU A 139 -9.68 -8.38 4.11
CA GLU A 139 -9.92 -9.06 5.40
C GLU A 139 -8.67 -9.78 5.90
N PHE A 140 -7.98 -10.49 5.01
CA PHE A 140 -6.72 -11.15 5.31
C PHE A 140 -5.66 -10.15 5.79
N LEU A 141 -5.43 -9.06 5.05
CA LEU A 141 -4.44 -8.02 5.40
C LEU A 141 -4.77 -7.28 6.69
N ILE A 142 -6.04 -7.03 6.96
CA ILE A 142 -6.48 -6.44 8.22
C ILE A 142 -6.08 -7.34 9.39
N CYS A 143 -6.22 -8.66 9.26
CA CYS A 143 -6.05 -9.62 10.37
C CYS A 143 -4.64 -10.18 10.51
N HIS A 144 -3.87 -10.24 9.43
CA HIS A 144 -2.64 -11.04 9.37
C HIS A 144 -1.42 -10.28 8.88
N ASP A 145 -1.56 -9.03 8.43
CA ASP A 145 -0.39 -8.25 8.05
C ASP A 145 0.41 -7.83 9.29
N ASP A 146 1.73 -7.85 9.16
CA ASP A 146 2.66 -7.45 10.21
C ASP A 146 2.87 -5.93 10.27
N HIS A 147 2.48 -5.21 9.21
CA HIS A 147 2.71 -3.79 9.08
C HIS A 147 1.41 -2.99 9.26
N LYS A 148 1.38 -2.12 10.28
CA LYS A 148 0.20 -1.32 10.66
C LYS A 148 -0.35 -0.45 9.52
N LEU A 149 0.51 0.12 8.68
CA LEU A 149 0.05 0.85 7.49
C LEU A 149 -0.77 -0.03 6.56
N VAL A 150 -0.35 -1.27 6.30
CA VAL A 150 -1.07 -2.17 5.39
C VAL A 150 -2.44 -2.50 5.96
N SER A 151 -2.51 -2.90 7.24
CA SER A 151 -3.79 -3.18 7.90
C SER A 151 -4.72 -1.95 7.92
N ARG A 152 -4.16 -0.74 8.06
CA ARG A 152 -4.92 0.52 8.07
C ARG A 152 -5.54 0.80 6.70
N TYR A 153 -4.74 0.74 5.64
CA TYR A 153 -5.23 0.95 4.27
C TYR A 153 -6.23 -0.15 3.87
N ALA A 154 -5.97 -1.40 4.24
CA ALA A 154 -6.91 -2.48 4.00
C ALA A 154 -8.26 -2.26 4.71
N LEU A 155 -8.26 -1.73 5.94
CA LEU A 155 -9.50 -1.38 6.66
C LEU A 155 -10.25 -0.22 5.98
N ASN A 156 -9.53 0.83 5.57
CA ASN A 156 -10.12 1.95 4.83
C ASN A 156 -10.76 1.47 3.52
N THR A 157 -10.04 0.69 2.73
CA THR A 157 -10.53 0.13 1.47
C THR A 157 -11.73 -0.80 1.70
N LEU A 158 -11.70 -1.64 2.74
CA LEU A 158 -12.85 -2.46 3.09
C LEU A 158 -14.06 -1.62 3.51
N SER A 159 -13.84 -0.51 4.22
CA SER A 159 -14.88 0.45 4.57
C SER A 159 -15.51 1.08 3.33
N ASP A 160 -14.72 1.46 2.34
CA ASP A 160 -15.24 2.05 1.10
C ASP A 160 -16.01 1.04 0.25
N LEU A 161 -15.51 -0.21 0.18
CA LEU A 161 -16.14 -1.28 -0.60
C LEU A 161 -17.40 -1.82 0.09
N HIS A 162 -17.33 -2.04 1.40
CA HIS A 162 -18.32 -2.75 2.19
C HIS A 162 -18.41 -2.17 3.62
N PRO A 163 -19.00 -0.96 3.81
CA PRO A 163 -19.00 -0.28 5.11
C PRO A 163 -19.55 -1.15 6.24
N ALA A 164 -20.66 -1.85 6.01
CA ALA A 164 -21.27 -2.74 7.00
C ALA A 164 -20.33 -3.89 7.43
N LYS A 165 -19.51 -4.41 6.52
CA LYS A 165 -18.56 -5.48 6.82
C LYS A 165 -17.34 -4.96 7.58
N ALA A 166 -16.90 -3.74 7.26
CA ALA A 166 -15.77 -3.11 7.94
C ALA A 166 -16.00 -2.91 9.45
N VAL A 167 -17.25 -2.80 9.90
CA VAL A 167 -17.62 -2.70 11.32
C VAL A 167 -17.03 -3.85 12.15
N GLU A 168 -17.10 -5.09 11.65
CA GLU A 168 -16.61 -6.28 12.35
C GLU A 168 -15.11 -6.17 12.67
N TYR A 169 -14.37 -5.53 11.76
CA TYR A 169 -12.93 -5.34 11.88
C TYR A 169 -12.56 -4.04 12.61
N ALA A 170 -13.39 -3.00 12.53
CA ALA A 170 -13.15 -1.71 13.15
C ALA A 170 -13.38 -1.73 14.68
N LEU A 171 -14.44 -2.39 15.15
CA LEU A 171 -14.79 -2.43 16.58
C LEU A 171 -13.62 -2.82 17.52
N PRO A 172 -12.90 -3.95 17.29
CA PRO A 172 -11.80 -4.35 18.16
C PRO A 172 -10.59 -3.40 18.11
N ARG A 173 -10.52 -2.52 17.10
CA ARG A 173 -9.38 -1.60 16.85
C ARG A 173 -9.61 -0.19 17.38
N LEU A 174 -10.75 0.10 18.02
CA LEU A 174 -11.01 1.37 18.71
C LEU A 174 -10.07 1.63 19.90
N THR A 175 -9.36 0.62 20.37
CA THR A 175 -8.36 0.70 21.44
C THR A 175 -6.97 0.25 20.97
N ASP A 176 -6.71 0.23 19.65
CA ASP A 176 -5.38 -0.09 19.13
C ASP A 176 -4.34 0.91 19.65
N GLU A 177 -3.10 0.48 19.85
CA GLU A 177 -2.01 1.35 20.29
C GLU A 177 -1.70 2.43 19.24
N ASP A 178 -1.83 2.09 17.96
CA ASP A 178 -1.65 3.01 16.84
C ASP A 178 -2.88 3.92 16.69
N ALA A 179 -2.66 5.22 16.90
CA ALA A 179 -3.71 6.22 16.77
C ALA A 179 -4.32 6.28 15.37
N TYR A 180 -3.55 6.00 14.31
CA TYR A 180 -4.07 5.97 12.95
C TYR A 180 -4.95 4.75 12.68
N MET A 181 -4.72 3.65 13.40
CA MET A 181 -5.61 2.48 13.36
C MET A 181 -6.92 2.76 14.10
N ARG A 182 -6.86 3.46 15.24
CA ARG A 182 -8.07 3.95 15.92
C ARG A 182 -8.85 4.91 15.04
N LEU A 183 -8.17 5.84 14.36
CA LEU A 183 -8.79 6.77 13.41
C LEU A 183 -9.51 6.03 12.27
N ALA A 184 -8.83 5.11 11.59
CA ALA A 184 -9.42 4.31 10.52
C ALA A 184 -10.67 3.54 11.00
N SER A 185 -10.62 3.04 12.24
CA SER A 185 -11.75 2.35 12.86
C SER A 185 -12.94 3.28 13.11
N VAL A 186 -12.70 4.49 13.63
CA VAL A 186 -13.75 5.50 13.82
C VAL A 186 -14.40 5.88 12.48
N LEU A 187 -13.59 6.16 11.45
CA LEU A 187 -14.06 6.49 10.11
C LEU A 187 -14.90 5.36 9.49
N ALA A 188 -14.46 4.10 9.65
CA ALA A 188 -15.22 2.95 9.16
C ALA A 188 -16.59 2.81 9.83
N LEU A 189 -16.67 3.07 11.14
CA LEU A 189 -17.94 3.05 11.86
C LEU A 189 -18.87 4.20 11.42
N GLN A 190 -18.32 5.39 11.15
CA GLN A 190 -19.08 6.51 10.59
C GLN A 190 -19.63 6.17 9.20
N ALA A 191 -18.80 5.62 8.31
CA ALA A 191 -19.21 5.22 6.96
C ALA A 191 -20.33 4.17 6.99
N ALA A 192 -20.32 3.28 7.99
CA ALA A 192 -21.37 2.29 8.20
C ALA A 192 -22.62 2.84 8.91
N GLY A 193 -22.59 4.07 9.43
CA GLY A 193 -23.62 4.60 10.33
C GLY A 193 -23.76 3.79 11.61
N HIS A 194 -22.69 3.11 12.05
CA HIS A 194 -22.72 2.23 13.21
C HIS A 194 -22.70 3.05 14.50
N SER A 195 -23.74 2.88 15.32
CA SER A 195 -23.84 3.58 16.60
C SER A 195 -23.04 2.88 17.70
N LEU A 196 -22.34 3.66 18.53
CA LEU A 196 -21.58 3.14 19.67
C LEU A 196 -22.23 3.54 21.01
N PRO A 197 -21.95 2.80 22.11
CA PRO A 197 -22.33 3.22 23.45
C PRO A 197 -21.79 4.63 23.78
N ALA A 198 -22.56 5.42 24.52
CA ALA A 198 -22.21 6.80 24.87
C ALA A 198 -20.86 6.92 25.57
N GLU A 199 -20.52 5.97 26.43
CA GLU A 199 -19.24 5.92 27.15
C GLU A 199 -18.05 5.74 26.21
N LEU A 200 -18.20 4.90 25.19
CA LEU A 200 -17.15 4.66 24.19
C LEU A 200 -16.95 5.88 23.29
N VAL A 201 -18.05 6.52 22.87
CA VAL A 201 -17.97 7.80 22.12
C VAL A 201 -17.32 8.89 22.97
N ALA A 202 -17.63 8.97 24.27
CA ALA A 202 -17.00 9.94 25.17
C ALA A 202 -15.50 9.70 25.32
N ALA A 203 -15.06 8.43 25.40
CA ALA A 203 -13.64 8.08 25.44
C ALA A 203 -12.91 8.46 24.14
N LEU A 204 -13.51 8.19 22.98
CA LEU A 204 -12.91 8.56 21.68
C LEU A 204 -12.80 10.08 21.49
N ARG A 205 -13.77 10.85 22.03
CA ARG A 205 -13.72 12.33 22.01
C ARG A 205 -12.63 12.91 22.94
N THR A 206 -12.07 12.12 23.83
CA THR A 206 -10.95 12.50 24.71
C THR A 206 -9.67 11.73 24.38
N ASP A 207 -9.61 11.07 23.21
CA ASP A 207 -8.43 10.34 22.76
C ASP A 207 -7.18 11.23 22.74
N SER A 208 -6.02 10.64 23.02
CA SER A 208 -4.71 11.29 22.94
C SER A 208 -4.42 11.94 21.58
N ASN A 209 -4.90 11.35 20.48
CA ASN A 209 -4.65 11.81 19.12
C ASN A 209 -5.77 12.75 18.64
N GLU A 210 -5.39 13.90 18.08
CA GLU A 210 -6.34 14.93 17.67
C GLU A 210 -7.28 14.51 16.54
N TYR A 211 -6.80 13.74 15.57
CA TYR A 211 -7.62 13.27 14.45
C TYR A 211 -8.68 12.28 14.92
N VAL A 212 -8.35 11.43 15.89
CA VAL A 212 -9.33 10.51 16.50
C VAL A 212 -10.42 11.30 17.22
N ARG A 213 -10.05 12.33 17.99
CA ARG A 213 -11.03 13.19 18.67
C ARG A 213 -11.94 13.90 17.69
N GLU A 214 -11.37 14.44 16.61
CA GLU A 214 -12.12 15.14 15.55
C GLU A 214 -13.12 14.19 14.88
N ALA A 215 -12.68 13.03 14.42
CA ALA A 215 -13.56 12.03 13.81
C ALA A 215 -14.65 11.54 14.77
N ALA A 216 -14.35 11.43 16.07
CA ALA A 216 -15.31 11.01 17.09
C ALA A 216 -16.43 12.03 17.38
N THR A 217 -16.31 13.27 16.91
CA THR A 217 -17.37 14.28 17.10
C THR A 217 -18.65 13.89 16.36
N GLU A 218 -18.51 13.32 15.17
CA GLU A 218 -19.60 12.94 14.27
C GLU A 218 -20.15 11.53 14.51
N LEU A 219 -19.57 10.77 15.44
CA LEU A 219 -20.07 9.42 15.77
C LEU A 219 -21.49 9.44 16.33
N VAL A 220 -22.31 8.50 15.86
CA VAL A 220 -23.66 8.29 16.35
C VAL A 220 -23.63 7.55 17.69
N VAL A 221 -24.35 8.07 18.66
CA VAL A 221 -24.52 7.43 19.98
C VAL A 221 -25.74 6.51 19.94
N ALA A 222 -25.58 5.25 20.36
CA ALA A 222 -26.67 4.30 20.49
C ALA A 222 -27.71 4.83 21.50
N LYS A 223 -29.00 4.71 21.15
CA LYS A 223 -30.08 5.08 22.07
C LYS A 223 -30.12 4.07 23.22
N GLN A 224 -30.12 4.58 24.44
CA GLN A 224 -30.32 3.80 25.67
C GLN A 224 -31.73 3.22 25.74
#